data_AF-A0A1B7W2N7-F1
#
_entry.id   AF-A0A1B7W2N7-F1
#
_cell.length_a   1.000
_cell.length_b   1.000
_cell.length_c   1.000
_cell.angle_alpha   90.00
_cell.angle_beta   90.00
_cell.angle_gamma   90.00
#
_symmetry.space_group_name_H-M   'P 1'
#
loop_
_entity.id
_entity.type
_entity.pdbx_description
1 polymer ?
#
loop_
_entity_poly.entity_id
_entity_poly.type
_entity_poly.pdbx_seq_one_letter_code
_entity_poly.pdbx_strand_id
1 'polypeptide(L)' 'ELAGLSEPLEVPITNQLEPMLGYVAGERQMQPGVLVDFTHPDAVYNNIRSAIAYGIRPVVGTTGLSP' A
#
# COMPACT_ATOMS: atom_id res chain seq x y z
N GLU A 1 15.32 -1.55 14.94
CA GLU A 1 15.21 -0.98 13.59
C GLU A 1 14.70 -2.09 12.67
N LEU A 2 13.64 -1.84 11.89
CA LEU A 2 12.96 -2.88 11.09
C LEU A 2 13.59 -3.04 9.68
N ALA A 3 14.09 -1.94 9.12
CA ALA A 3 14.52 -1.87 7.72
C ALA A 3 16.05 -1.66 7.53
N GLY A 4 16.87 -1.74 8.58
CA GLY A 4 18.33 -1.60 8.42
C GLY A 4 18.83 -0.16 8.15
N LEU A 5 18.03 0.87 8.44
CA LEU A 5 18.38 2.27 8.23
C LEU A 5 19.02 2.96 9.46
N SER A 6 20.18 3.58 9.24
CA SER A 6 20.95 4.28 10.27
C SER A 6 20.18 5.37 11.04
N GLU A 7 19.13 5.92 10.45
CA GLU A 7 18.24 6.91 11.07
C GLU A 7 16.76 6.50 10.91
N PRO A 8 15.89 6.82 11.90
CA PRO A 8 14.46 6.53 11.79
C PRO A 8 13.78 7.34 10.69
N LEU A 9 12.97 6.68 9.86
CA LEU A 9 12.16 7.32 8.81
C LEU A 9 10.84 7.94 9.33
N GLU A 10 10.49 7.71 10.60
CA GLU A 10 9.20 8.14 11.20
C GLU A 10 7.95 7.65 10.43
N VAL A 11 8.08 6.57 9.65
CA VAL A 11 6.96 5.94 8.94
C VAL A 11 6.27 4.94 9.88
N PRO A 12 4.95 5.08 10.12
CA PRO A 12 4.22 4.18 11.00
C PRO A 12 4.08 2.78 10.41
N ILE A 13 4.26 1.75 11.24
CA ILE A 13 3.97 0.35 10.90
C ILE A 13 2.56 0.04 11.39
N THR A 14 1.68 -0.37 10.48
CA THR A 14 0.28 -0.65 10.78
C THR A 14 -0.24 -1.84 10.00
N ASN A 15 -1.29 -2.48 10.51
CA ASN A 15 -2.07 -3.51 9.83
C ASN A 15 -3.42 -2.98 9.31
N GLN A 16 -3.61 -1.66 9.30
CA GLN A 16 -4.86 -1.00 8.92
C GLN A 16 -4.75 -0.41 7.50
N LEU A 17 -4.97 -1.23 6.46
CA LEU A 17 -4.84 -0.78 5.07
C LEU A 17 -5.85 0.30 4.69
N GLU A 18 -7.16 0.06 4.89
CA GLU A 18 -8.20 0.99 4.41
C GLU A 18 -8.14 2.39 5.03
N PRO A 19 -7.92 2.55 6.35
CA PRO A 19 -7.73 3.88 6.93
C PRO A 19 -6.54 4.64 6.34
N MET A 20 -5.43 3.95 6.02
CA MET A 20 -4.26 4.55 5.39
C MET A 20 -4.54 4.96 3.95
N LEU A 21 -5.27 4.14 3.18
CA LEU A 21 -5.69 4.50 1.83
C LEU A 21 -6.62 5.73 1.86
N GLY A 22 -7.53 5.81 2.83
CA GLY A 22 -8.40 6.97 3.03
C GLY A 22 -7.64 8.25 3.40
N TYR A 23 -6.65 8.14 4.28
CA TYR A 23 -5.77 9.26 4.64
C TYR A 23 -5.03 9.82 3.42
N VAL A 24 -4.39 8.95 2.64
CA VAL A 24 -3.66 9.35 1.42
C VAL A 24 -4.61 9.92 0.35
N ALA A 25 -5.79 9.34 0.17
CA ALA A 25 -6.76 9.81 -0.81
C ALA A 25 -7.41 11.15 -0.44
N GLY A 26 -7.51 11.48 0.85
CA GLY A 26 -8.09 12.72 1.34
C GLY A 26 -7.22 13.96 1.11
N GLU A 27 -5.94 13.77 0.83
CA GLU A 27 -4.95 14.86 0.77
C GLU A 27 -4.93 15.52 -0.63
N ARG A 28 -5.87 16.44 -0.85
CA ARG A 28 -6.15 17.07 -2.16
C ARG A 28 -4.98 17.83 -2.81
N GLN A 29 -3.91 18.11 -2.06
CA GLN A 29 -2.73 18.85 -2.55
C GLN A 29 -1.56 17.92 -2.92
N MET A 30 -1.68 16.61 -2.68
CA MET A 30 -0.65 15.65 -3.01
C MET A 30 -0.83 15.06 -4.41
N GLN A 31 0.29 14.68 -5.01
CA GLN A 31 0.25 13.76 -6.14
C GLN A 31 -0.41 12.45 -5.70
N PRO A 32 -1.13 11.78 -6.60
CA PRO A 32 -1.92 10.64 -6.19
C PRO A 32 -1.03 9.50 -5.74
N GLY A 33 -1.36 8.93 -4.58
CA GLY A 33 -0.55 7.93 -3.91
C GLY A 33 -0.37 6.64 -4.70
N VAL A 34 0.67 5.90 -4.31
CA VAL A 34 1.00 4.57 -4.84
C VAL A 34 0.95 3.56 -3.69
N LEU A 35 0.31 2.41 -3.92
CA LEU A 35 0.42 1.24 -3.05
C LEU A 35 1.44 0.27 -3.66
N VAL A 36 2.47 -0.10 -2.91
CA VAL A 36 3.45 -1.11 -3.32
C VAL A 36 3.14 -2.42 -2.60
N ASP A 37 2.72 -3.44 -3.33
CA ASP A 37 2.22 -4.71 -2.77
C ASP A 37 3.18 -5.86 -3.07
N PHE A 38 3.89 -6.31 -2.04
CA PHE A 38 4.67 -7.55 -2.01
C PHE A 38 4.13 -8.42 -0.87
N THR A 39 3.11 -9.22 -1.18
CA THR A 39 2.41 -10.02 -0.18
C THR A 39 2.27 -11.48 -0.63
N HIS A 40 1.05 -12.01 -0.63
CA HIS A 40 0.70 -13.39 -0.93
C HIS A 40 -0.42 -13.41 -1.99
N PRO A 41 -0.47 -14.40 -2.90
CA PRO A 41 -1.50 -14.49 -3.94
C PRO A 41 -2.93 -14.44 -3.38
N ASP A 42 -3.15 -14.90 -2.15
CA ASP A 42 -4.47 -14.88 -1.49
C ASP A 42 -4.93 -13.46 -1.07
N ALA A 43 -4.01 -12.53 -0.86
CA ALA A 43 -4.30 -11.20 -0.32
C ALA A 43 -4.34 -10.11 -1.40
N VAL A 44 -3.47 -10.23 -2.40
CA VAL A 44 -3.17 -9.15 -3.35
C VAL A 44 -4.39 -8.63 -4.11
N TYR A 45 -5.35 -9.51 -4.47
CA TYR A 45 -6.55 -9.09 -5.17
C TYR A 45 -7.36 -8.09 -4.34
N ASN A 46 -7.57 -8.37 -3.05
CA ASN A 46 -8.33 -7.50 -2.16
C ASN A 46 -7.59 -6.18 -1.92
N ASN A 47 -6.27 -6.23 -1.75
CA ASN A 47 -5.44 -5.04 -1.55
C ASN A 47 -5.51 -4.09 -2.77
N ILE A 48 -5.33 -4.63 -3.98
CA ILE A 48 -5.39 -3.87 -5.25
C ILE A 48 -6.78 -3.28 -5.44
N ARG A 49 -7.83 -4.07 -5.21
CA ARG A 49 -9.21 -3.61 -5.37
C ARG A 49 -9.50 -2.42 -4.46
N SER A 50 -9.08 -2.49 -3.19
CA SER A 50 -9.22 -1.37 -2.26
C SER A 50 -8.40 -0.17 -2.71
N ALA A 51 -7.13 -0.33 -3.09
CA ALA A 51 -6.31 0.78 -3.57
C ALA A 51 -6.96 1.55 -4.73
N ILE A 52 -7.44 0.82 -5.74
CA ILE A 52 -8.12 1.41 -6.91
C ILE A 52 -9.40 2.16 -6.49
N ALA A 53 -10.19 1.60 -5.56
CA ALA A 53 -11.42 2.24 -5.07
C ALA A 53 -11.16 3.59 -4.39
N TYR A 54 -9.99 3.76 -3.76
CA TYR A 54 -9.55 5.02 -3.16
C TYR A 54 -8.78 5.93 -4.14
N GLY A 55 -8.67 5.57 -5.42
CA GLY A 55 -7.93 6.35 -6.43
C GLY A 55 -6.41 6.23 -6.34
N ILE A 56 -5.90 5.25 -5.60
CA ILE A 56 -4.47 4.96 -5.42
C ILE A 56 -4.01 3.98 -6.50
N ARG A 57 -2.81 4.20 -7.05
CA ARG A 57 -2.25 3.37 -8.12
C ARG A 57 -1.44 2.21 -7.52
N PRO A 58 -1.81 0.94 -7.76
CA PRO A 58 -1.05 -0.19 -7.25
C PRO A 58 0.17 -0.51 -8.13
N VAL A 59 1.30 -0.80 -7.49
CA VAL A 59 2.50 -1.43 -8.07
C VAL A 59 2.64 -2.80 -7.40
N VAL A 60 2.52 -3.86 -8.19
CA VAL A 60 2.31 -5.21 -7.67
C VAL A 60 3.55 -6.06 -7.94
N GLY A 61 4.20 -6.49 -6.85
CA GLY A 61 5.30 -7.45 -6.86
C GLY A 61 4.91 -8.85 -6.39
N THR A 62 3.66 -9.05 -5.94
CA THR A 62 3.16 -10.37 -5.49
C THR A 62 3.22 -11.40 -6.62
N THR A 63 3.81 -12.56 -6.32
CA THR A 63 3.98 -13.70 -7.24
C THR A 63 3.03 -14.85 -6.94
N GLY A 64 2.99 -15.88 -7.79
CA GLY A 64 2.19 -17.09 -7.56
C GLY A 64 0.71 -16.96 -7.96
N LEU A 65 0.40 -16.00 -8.85
CA LEU A 65 -0.95 -15.81 -9.38
C LEU A 65 -1.23 -16.84 -10.48
N SER A 66 -2.46 -17.36 -10.48
CA SER A 66 -3.01 -18.19 -11.56
C SER A 66 -3.75 -17.31 -12.58
N PRO A 67 -3.70 -17.65 -13.89
CA PRO A 67 -4.49 -16.98 -14.92
C PRO A 67 -6.01 -17.07 -14.71
#